data_AF-A0A7W1FVX1-F1
#
_entry.id   AF-A0A7W1FVX1-F1
#
_cell.length_a   1.000
_cell.length_b   1.000
_cell.length_c   1.000
_cell.angle_alpha   90.00
_cell.angle_beta   90.00
_cell.angle_gamma   90.00
#
_symmetry.space_group_name_H-M   'P 1'
#
loop_
_entity.id
_entity.type
_entity.pdbx_description
1 polymer ?
#
loop_
_entity_poly.entity_id
_entity_poly.type
_entity_poly.pdbx_seq_one_letter_code
_entity_poly.pdbx_strand_id
1 'polypeptide(L)'
;NETIKPAADPKVYDSTNDAKSALESGQIDAIVTDLVTTVYLRDFEIDGSTVVGQYPRNEQFGMLFEQGNPLVGCVNEVLGEMKRDGSLDELEQKHLQQFLDVPTLEK
;
A
#
# COMPACT_ATOMS: atom_id res chain seq x y z
N ASN A 1 -4.20 9.35 14.93
CA ASN A 1 -3.57 8.03 14.71
C ASN A 1 -3.22 7.48 16.09
N GLU A 2 -3.89 6.42 16.54
CA GLU A 2 -3.75 5.91 17.92
C GLU A 2 -3.02 4.57 18.01
N THR A 3 -2.61 3.99 16.88
CA THR A 3 -2.00 2.65 16.78
C THR A 3 -0.48 2.72 16.85
N ILE A 4 0.14 3.72 16.21
CA ILE A 4 1.58 4.01 16.38
C ILE A 4 1.73 5.45 16.88
N LYS A 5 2.48 5.62 17.98
CA LYS A 5 2.81 6.91 18.60
C LYS A 5 4.32 7.12 18.54
N PRO A 6 4.86 7.69 17.45
CA PRO A 6 6.29 7.97 17.38
C PRO A 6 6.66 8.99 18.47
N ALA A 7 7.85 8.82 19.06
CA ALA A 7 8.35 9.70 20.12
C ALA A 7 8.73 11.11 19.60
N ALA A 8 8.91 11.24 18.29
CA ALA A 8 9.19 12.48 17.58
C ALA A 8 8.22 12.64 16.41
N ASP A 9 8.05 13.88 15.93
CA ASP A 9 7.24 14.14 14.75
C ASP A 9 7.81 13.40 13.52
N PRO A 10 6.94 12.81 12.68
CA PRO A 10 7.39 12.13 11.47
C PRO A 10 8.01 13.13 10.49
N LYS A 11 9.11 12.72 9.85
CA LYS A 11 9.70 13.47 8.75
C LYS A 11 8.91 13.18 7.47
N VAL A 12 8.66 14.21 6.68
CA VAL A 12 8.02 14.10 5.36
C VAL A 12 9.11 14.26 4.30
N TYR A 13 9.06 13.40 3.28
CA TYR A 13 9.96 13.41 2.14
C TYR A 13 9.15 13.61 0.86
N ASP A 14 9.75 14.27 -0.14
CA ASP A 14 9.09 14.59 -1.40
C ASP A 14 8.89 13.34 -2.29
N SER A 15 9.73 12.32 -2.12
CA SER A 15 9.61 11.05 -2.82
C SER A 15 9.94 9.84 -1.95
N THR A 16 9.44 8.67 -2.37
CA THR A 16 9.80 7.38 -1.76
C THR A 16 11.30 7.10 -1.86
N ASN A 17 11.98 7.57 -2.93
CA ASN A 17 13.43 7.42 -3.09
C ASN A 17 14.20 8.21 -2.03
N ASP A 18 13.75 9.43 -1.70
CA ASP A 18 14.38 10.24 -0.65
C ASP A 18 14.19 9.60 0.73
N ALA A 19 13.00 9.06 1.00
CA ALA A 19 12.72 8.30 2.23
C ALA A 19 13.58 7.03 2.33
N LYS A 20 13.75 6.30 1.21
CA LYS A 20 14.63 5.13 1.11
C LYS A 20 16.08 5.50 1.49
N SER A 21 16.65 6.53 0.85
CA SER A 21 18.02 6.95 1.15
C SER A 21 18.19 7.45 2.60
N ALA A 22 17.15 8.08 3.16
CA ALA A 22 17.16 8.47 4.58
C ALA A 22 17.16 7.25 5.51
N LEU A 23 16.44 6.17 5.17
CA LEU A 23 16.45 4.93 5.94
C LEU A 23 17.82 4.23 5.84
N GLU A 24 18.35 4.08 4.62
CA GLU A 24 19.65 3.43 4.37
C GLU A 24 20.82 4.16 5.04
N SER A 25 20.74 5.49 5.15
CA SER A 25 21.73 6.31 5.85
C SER A 25 21.54 6.40 7.37
N GLY A 26 20.46 5.82 7.92
CA GLY A 26 20.13 5.88 9.34
C GLY A 26 19.62 7.25 9.82
N GLN A 27 19.19 8.13 8.91
CA GLN A 27 18.58 9.41 9.27
C GLN A 27 17.17 9.24 9.86
N ILE A 28 16.52 8.12 9.54
CA ILE A 28 15.23 7.67 10.08
C ILE A 28 15.32 6.17 10.38
N ASP A 29 14.54 5.71 11.36
CA ASP A 29 14.51 4.29 11.76
C ASP A 29 13.44 3.47 11.02
N ALA A 30 12.44 4.14 10.43
CA ALA A 30 11.32 3.50 9.75
C ALA A 30 10.72 4.40 8.67
N ILE A 31 10.13 3.76 7.66
CA ILE A 31 9.33 4.39 6.61
C ILE A 31 7.88 3.92 6.77
N VAL A 32 6.91 4.80 6.52
CA VAL A 32 5.49 4.46 6.44
C VAL A 32 4.98 4.86 5.04
N THR A 33 4.53 3.87 4.25
CA THR A 33 3.84 4.06 2.97
C THR A 33 2.60 3.16 2.90
N ASP A 34 1.93 3.10 1.75
CA ASP A 34 0.98 2.02 1.48
C ASP A 34 1.69 0.65 1.47
N LEU A 35 0.92 -0.42 1.70
CA LEU A 35 1.48 -1.76 1.90
C LEU A 35 2.20 -2.28 0.66
N VAL A 36 1.65 -2.04 -0.54
CA VAL A 36 2.22 -2.56 -1.78
C VAL A 36 3.58 -1.91 -2.02
N THR A 37 3.68 -0.60 -1.85
CA THR A 37 4.97 0.11 -1.91
C THR A 37 5.94 -0.41 -0.85
N THR A 38 5.48 -0.62 0.39
CA THR A 38 6.35 -1.08 1.48
C THR A 38 6.96 -2.45 1.18
N VAL A 39 6.16 -3.37 0.64
CA VAL A 39 6.64 -4.71 0.30
C VAL A 39 7.54 -4.70 -0.92
N TYR A 40 7.23 -3.89 -1.94
CA TYR A 40 8.13 -3.70 -3.07
C TYR A 40 9.51 -3.17 -2.61
N LEU A 41 9.50 -2.19 -1.71
CA LEU A 41 10.74 -1.66 -1.14
C LEU A 41 11.55 -2.75 -0.42
N ARG A 42 10.88 -3.61 0.37
CA ARG A 42 11.53 -4.73 1.05
C ARG A 42 12.16 -5.74 0.08
N ASP A 43 11.39 -6.15 -0.93
CA ASP A 43 11.77 -7.30 -1.77
C ASP A 43 12.78 -6.93 -2.87
N PHE A 44 12.81 -5.67 -3.29
CA PHE A 44 13.55 -5.27 -4.50
C PHE A 44 14.47 -4.07 -4.33
N GLU A 45 14.24 -3.19 -3.35
CA GLU A 45 14.93 -1.89 -3.29
C GLU A 45 15.84 -1.73 -2.07
N ILE A 46 15.48 -2.27 -0.92
CA ILE A 46 16.15 -2.03 0.36
C ILE A 46 16.57 -3.37 0.99
N ASP A 47 17.80 -3.77 0.71
CA ASP A 47 18.37 -5.01 1.20
C ASP A 47 18.34 -5.10 2.74
N GLY A 48 17.90 -6.25 3.25
CA GLY A 48 17.88 -6.53 4.69
C GLY A 48 16.82 -5.75 5.49
N SER A 49 15.93 -5.02 4.82
CA SER A 49 14.79 -4.39 5.47
C SER A 49 13.68 -5.39 5.83
N THR A 50 12.75 -4.98 6.68
CA THR A 50 11.61 -5.80 7.08
C THR A 50 10.32 -4.97 7.14
N VAL A 51 9.20 -5.59 6.81
CA VAL A 51 7.87 -4.97 7.01
C VAL A 51 7.35 -5.40 8.38
N VAL A 52 7.33 -4.46 9.33
CA VAL A 52 6.92 -4.74 10.73
C VAL A 52 5.42 -4.93 10.90
N GLY A 53 4.61 -4.41 9.97
CA GLY A 53 3.17 -4.56 10.01
C GLY A 53 2.44 -3.60 9.06
N GLN A 54 1.12 -3.80 8.94
CA GLN A 54 0.20 -2.93 8.22
C GLN A 54 -0.81 -2.30 9.18
N TYR A 55 -1.27 -1.08 8.90
CA TYR A 55 -2.42 -0.53 9.62
C TYR A 55 -3.71 -1.28 9.23
N PRO A 56 -4.75 -1.27 10.09
CA PRO A 56 -6.07 -1.78 9.73
C PRO A 56 -6.54 -1.15 8.41
N ARG A 57 -6.85 -2.00 7.42
CA ARG A 57 -7.19 -1.53 6.07
C ARG A 57 -8.52 -0.80 6.06
N ASN A 58 -8.51 0.45 5.62
CA ASN A 58 -9.68 1.12 5.07
C ASN A 58 -9.36 1.76 3.70
N GLU A 59 -8.31 1.27 3.06
CA GLU A 59 -7.83 1.78 1.77
C GLU A 59 -8.64 1.12 0.64
N GLN A 60 -8.96 1.91 -0.39
CA GLN A 60 -9.73 1.45 -1.55
C GLN A 60 -9.01 1.90 -2.82
N PHE A 61 -8.82 0.96 -3.76
CA PHE A 61 -8.31 1.28 -5.09
C PHE A 61 -9.46 1.62 -6.03
N GLY A 62 -9.18 2.49 -7.00
CA GLY A 62 -10.15 2.91 -8.00
C GLY A 62 -9.50 3.15 -9.35
N MET A 63 -10.27 2.97 -10.41
CA MET A 63 -9.85 3.31 -11.77
C MET A 63 -9.94 4.82 -11.97
N LEU A 64 -8.86 5.43 -12.47
CA LEU A 64 -8.80 6.87 -12.72
C LEU A 64 -9.28 7.19 -14.14
N PHE A 65 -10.14 8.19 -14.26
CA PHE A 65 -10.66 8.69 -15.54
C PHE A 65 -10.58 10.22 -15.61
N GLU A 66 -10.53 10.75 -16.83
CA GLU A 66 -10.81 12.17 -17.08
C GLU A 66 -12.24 12.51 -16.62
N GLN A 67 -12.43 13.72 -16.10
CA GLN A 67 -13.73 14.18 -15.65
C GLN A 67 -14.74 14.18 -16.80
N GLY A 68 -15.89 13.52 -16.60
CA GLY A 68 -16.93 13.39 -17.61
C GLY A 68 -16.72 12.26 -18.63
N ASN A 69 -15.71 11.41 -18.45
CA ASN A 69 -15.48 10.28 -19.34
C ASN A 69 -16.72 9.34 -19.36
N PRO A 70 -17.29 9.04 -20.54
CA PRO A 70 -18.52 8.24 -20.64
C PRO A 70 -18.35 6.78 -20.23
N LEU A 71 -17.11 6.29 -20.11
CA LEU A 71 -16.81 4.90 -19.76
C LEU A 71 -16.92 4.61 -18.25
N VAL A 72 -16.98 5.63 -17.39
CA VAL A 72 -17.04 5.44 -15.93
C VAL A 72 -18.19 4.52 -15.52
N GLY A 73 -19.37 4.68 -16.12
CA GLY A 73 -20.53 3.83 -15.85
C GLY A 73 -20.29 2.37 -16.21
N CYS A 74 -19.81 2.11 -17.43
CA CYS A 74 -19.52 0.76 -17.93
C CYS A 74 -18.44 0.08 -17.09
N VAL A 75 -17.36 0.78 -16.74
CA VAL A 75 -16.27 0.20 -15.93
C VAL A 75 -16.75 -0.11 -14.51
N ASN A 76 -17.54 0.75 -13.90
CA ASN A 76 -18.12 0.48 -12.57
C ASN A 76 -19.07 -0.72 -12.59
N GLU A 77 -19.85 -0.89 -13.66
CA GLU A 77 -20.74 -2.05 -13.84
C GLU A 77 -19.93 -3.35 -13.86
N VAL A 78 -18.92 -3.42 -14.74
CA VAL A 78 -18.05 -4.60 -14.86
C VAL A 78 -17.28 -4.88 -13.57
N LEU A 79 -16.70 -3.86 -12.92
CA LEU A 79 -16.03 -4.05 -11.62
C LEU A 79 -17.01 -4.56 -10.55
N GLY A 80 -18.26 -4.08 -10.58
CA GLY A 80 -19.31 -4.57 -9.71
C GLY A 80 -19.69 -6.02 -9.98
N GLU A 81 -19.70 -6.46 -11.25
CA GLU A 81 -19.92 -7.85 -11.64
C GLU A 81 -18.77 -8.74 -11.18
N MET A 82 -17.53 -8.36 -11.48
CA MET A 82 -16.33 -9.10 -11.08
C MET A 82 -16.18 -9.20 -9.56
N LYS A 83 -16.68 -8.22 -8.80
CA LYS A 83 -16.73 -8.29 -7.34
C LYS A 83 -17.80 -9.28 -6.86
N ARG A 84 -18.94 -9.35 -7.55
CA ARG A 84 -20.07 -10.22 -7.18
C ARG A 84 -19.81 -11.69 -7.53
N ASP A 85 -19.11 -11.95 -8.63
CA ASP A 85 -18.82 -13.31 -9.08
C ASP A 85 -17.50 -13.89 -8.54
N GLY A 86 -16.71 -13.08 -7.82
CA GLY A 86 -15.44 -13.49 -7.20
C GLY A 86 -14.22 -13.34 -8.11
N SER A 87 -14.38 -12.92 -9.35
CA SER A 87 -13.26 -12.74 -10.30
C SER A 87 -12.20 -11.77 -9.78
N LEU A 88 -12.59 -10.69 -9.08
CA LEU A 88 -11.62 -9.76 -8.47
C LEU A 88 -10.82 -10.44 -7.35
N ASP A 89 -11.46 -11.24 -6.51
CA ASP A 89 -10.80 -11.94 -5.41
C ASP A 89 -9.81 -12.98 -5.95
N GLU A 90 -10.16 -13.70 -7.02
CA GLU A 90 -9.26 -14.64 -7.70
C GLU A 90 -8.03 -13.93 -8.29
N LEU A 91 -8.21 -12.74 -8.89
CA LEU A 91 -7.12 -11.93 -9.40
C LEU A 91 -6.21 -11.44 -8.26
N GLU A 92 -6.77 -10.96 -7.16
CA GLU A 92 -6.01 -10.55 -5.97
C GLU A 92 -5.20 -11.72 -5.40
N GLN A 93 -5.81 -12.89 -5.24
CA GLN A 93 -5.12 -14.08 -4.73
C GLN A 93 -3.97 -14.50 -5.65
N LYS A 94 -4.21 -14.51 -6.97
CA LYS A 94 -3.22 -14.96 -7.94
C LYS A 94 -2.03 -14.00 -8.05
N HIS A 95 -2.27 -12.70 -7.95
CA HIS A 95 -1.26 -11.69 -8.30
C HIS A 95 -0.69 -10.94 -7.09
N LEU A 96 -1.44 -10.83 -5.99
CA LEU A 96 -1.08 -9.97 -4.87
C LEU A 96 -0.83 -10.71 -3.55
N GLN A 97 -1.32 -11.95 -3.37
CA GLN A 97 -1.32 -12.62 -2.07
C GLN A 97 0.06 -12.69 -1.38
N GLN A 98 1.13 -12.90 -2.13
CA GLN A 98 2.50 -12.90 -1.58
C GLN A 98 2.93 -11.57 -0.95
N PHE A 99 2.30 -10.46 -1.36
CA PHE A 99 2.58 -9.11 -0.87
C PHE A 99 1.67 -8.67 0.27
N LEU A 100 0.61 -9.43 0.58
CA LEU A 100 -0.41 -9.02 1.55
C LEU A 100 -0.31 -9.75 2.91
N ASP A 101 0.56 -10.76 3.00
CA ASP A 101 0.80 -11.53 4.24
C ASP A 101 1.74 -10.78 5.19
N VAL A 102 1.23 -9.72 5.79
CA VAL A 102 1.93 -8.87 6.76
C VAL A 102 1.05 -8.69 8.01
N PRO A 103 1.59 -8.80 9.23
CA PRO A 103 0.80 -8.64 10.45
C PRO A 103 0.05 -7.31 10.51
N THR A 104 -1.22 -7.32 10.92
CA THR A 104 -1.93 -6.07 11.23
C THR A 104 -1.45 -5.53 12.57
N LEU A 105 -1.08 -4.26 12.60
CA LEU A 105 -0.70 -3.55 13.82
C LEU A 105 -1.96 -3.23 14.62
N GLU A 106 -2.02 -3.77 15.81
CA GLU A 106 -3.05 -3.48 16.80
C GLU A 106 -2.52 -2.53 17.88
N LYS A 107 -3.43 -2.02 18.72
CA LYS A 107 -3.09 -1.16 19.85
C LYS A 107 -2.52 -1.95 21.03
#